data_AF-A0AAE9D9C2-F1
#
_entry.id   AF-A0AAE9D9C2-F1
#
_cell.length_a   1.000
_cell.length_b   1.000
_cell.length_c   1.000
_cell.angle_alpha   90.00
_cell.angle_beta   90.00
_cell.angle_gamma   90.00
#
_symmetry.space_group_name_H-M   'P 1'
#
loop_
_entity.id
_entity.type
_entity.pdbx_description
1 polymer ?
#
loop_
_entity_poly.entity_id
_entity_poly.type
_entity_poly.pdbx_seq_one_letter_code
_entity_poly.pdbx_strand_id
1 'polypeptide(L)'
;MTNVEAKIPLTAVSKIDGRTYNKGLELKAENFKCDGPGTPVPLKVNRYFKEVARSEGKDEYSRALFNPKHTKIGCSKEKTCSNTIEAGENAGKTIEIWGVCFLGPSSDYHFDASNTPEKNGMPTYEKYGDLLGVVGSSGRFFSLTLFLVSILAFYF
;
A
#
# COMPACT_ATOMS: atom_id res chain seq x y z
N MET A 1 -0.52 -32.37 7.58
CA MET A 1 -1.83 -31.76 7.26
C MET A 1 -1.59 -30.32 6.84
N THR A 2 -2.07 -29.97 5.65
CA THR A 2 -1.75 -28.75 4.90
C THR A 2 -2.43 -27.51 5.49
N ASN A 3 -1.64 -26.53 5.98
CA ASN A 3 -2.13 -25.17 6.18
C ASN A 3 -2.10 -24.44 4.84
N VAL A 4 -3.23 -24.44 4.14
CA VAL A 4 -3.46 -23.53 3.03
C VAL A 4 -3.87 -22.20 3.66
N GLU A 5 -2.91 -21.30 3.86
CA GLU A 5 -3.24 -19.88 4.04
C GLU A 5 -4.11 -19.49 2.85
N ALA A 6 -5.36 -19.13 3.12
CA ALA A 6 -6.27 -18.58 2.13
C ALA A 6 -5.72 -17.21 1.71
N LYS A 7 -4.74 -17.21 0.82
CA LYS A 7 -4.17 -16.04 0.16
C LYS A 7 -5.29 -15.50 -0.71
N ILE A 8 -6.01 -14.48 -0.24
CA ILE A 8 -7.01 -13.80 -1.07
C ILE A 8 -6.26 -13.34 -2.32
N PRO A 9 -6.59 -13.85 -3.52
CA PRO A 9 -5.86 -13.48 -4.70
C PRO A 9 -6.12 -12.00 -4.97
N LEU A 10 -5.08 -11.24 -5.35
CA LEU A 10 -5.18 -9.81 -5.68
C LEU A 10 -6.30 -9.51 -6.71
N THR A 11 -6.64 -10.50 -7.53
CA THR A 11 -7.76 -10.49 -8.48
C THR A 11 -9.16 -10.47 -7.84
N ALA A 12 -9.31 -10.96 -6.60
CA ALA A 12 -10.57 -10.86 -5.86
C ALA A 12 -10.78 -9.45 -5.28
N VAL A 13 -9.70 -8.77 -4.89
CA VAL A 13 -9.75 -7.40 -4.33
C VAL A 13 -9.94 -6.35 -5.42
N SER A 14 -9.47 -6.59 -6.66
CA SER A 14 -9.72 -5.67 -7.78
C SER A 14 -11.20 -5.51 -8.14
N LYS A 15 -12.05 -6.49 -7.79
CA LYS A 15 -13.51 -6.40 -8.00
C LYS A 15 -14.21 -5.40 -7.09
N ILE A 16 -13.52 -4.85 -6.08
CA ILE A 16 -14.09 -3.97 -5.05
C ILE A 16 -14.43 -2.57 -5.60
N ASP A 17 -13.94 -2.19 -6.80
CA ASP A 17 -14.18 -0.83 -7.33
C ASP A 17 -14.32 -0.75 -8.85
N GLY A 18 -14.89 -1.79 -9.49
CA GLY A 18 -15.11 -1.81 -10.94
C GLY A 18 -13.84 -1.77 -11.81
N ARG A 19 -12.65 -1.87 -11.22
CA ARG A 19 -11.36 -1.84 -11.91
C ARG A 19 -10.89 -3.22 -12.32
N THR A 20 -10.13 -3.25 -13.40
CA THR A 20 -9.51 -4.47 -13.91
C THR A 20 -8.11 -4.62 -13.35
N TYR A 21 -7.83 -5.76 -12.73
CA TYR A 21 -6.46 -6.08 -12.34
C TYR A 21 -5.55 -6.22 -13.57
N ASN A 22 -4.37 -5.61 -13.53
CA ASN A 22 -3.43 -5.61 -14.65
C ASN A 22 -2.06 -6.16 -14.21
N LYS A 23 -1.69 -7.33 -14.76
CA LYS A 23 -0.40 -7.98 -14.48
C LYS A 23 0.82 -7.15 -14.88
N GLY A 24 0.71 -6.32 -15.94
CA GLY A 24 1.80 -5.41 -16.32
C GLY A 24 2.07 -4.34 -15.26
N LEU A 25 1.02 -3.80 -14.64
CA LEU A 25 1.13 -2.87 -13.52
C LEU A 25 1.62 -3.57 -12.24
N GLU A 26 1.26 -4.83 -12.01
CA GLU A 26 1.78 -5.65 -10.92
C GLU A 26 3.29 -5.85 -11.06
N LEU A 27 3.76 -6.30 -12.23
CA LEU A 27 5.18 -6.44 -12.53
C LEU A 27 5.93 -5.11 -12.38
N LYS A 28 5.30 -3.99 -12.79
CA LYS A 28 5.85 -2.65 -12.55
C LYS A 28 5.97 -2.34 -11.05
N ALA A 29 4.99 -2.73 -10.24
CA ALA A 29 5.01 -2.56 -8.79
C ALA A 29 6.11 -3.40 -8.12
N GLU A 30 6.30 -4.65 -8.56
CA GLU A 30 7.34 -5.55 -8.04
C GLU A 30 8.75 -4.98 -8.34
N ASN A 31 8.95 -4.51 -9.58
CA ASN A 31 10.23 -4.01 -10.06
C ASN A 31 10.47 -2.52 -9.76
N PHE A 32 9.57 -1.88 -9.01
CA PHE A 32 9.72 -0.46 -8.66
C PHE A 32 11.03 -0.19 -7.90
N LYS A 33 11.75 0.86 -8.25
CA LYS A 33 12.95 1.30 -7.53
C LYS A 33 12.54 2.37 -6.53
N CYS A 34 12.86 2.17 -5.25
CA CYS A 34 12.44 3.04 -4.15
C CYS A 34 13.02 4.46 -4.22
N ASP A 35 14.12 4.61 -4.96
CA ASP A 35 14.87 5.83 -5.28
C ASP A 35 14.65 6.28 -6.74
N GLY A 36 13.80 5.57 -7.50
CA GLY A 36 13.59 5.78 -8.92
C GLY A 36 12.44 6.73 -9.25
N PRO A 37 12.36 7.19 -10.50
CA PRO A 37 11.23 8.00 -10.96
C PRO A 37 9.93 7.19 -10.94
N GLY A 38 8.86 7.82 -10.46
CA GLY A 38 7.51 7.27 -10.43
C GLY A 38 6.90 7.38 -9.03
N THR A 39 5.61 7.71 -8.98
CA THR A 39 4.87 7.89 -7.73
C THR A 39 3.86 6.76 -7.60
N PRO A 40 4.26 5.57 -7.10
CA PRO A 40 3.28 4.54 -6.81
C PRO A 40 2.40 4.97 -5.64
N VAL A 41 1.21 4.39 -5.55
CA VAL A 41 0.37 4.49 -4.36
C VAL A 41 0.90 3.49 -3.33
N PRO A 42 1.39 3.94 -2.15
CA PRO A 42 1.79 3.02 -1.10
C PRO A 42 0.55 2.30 -0.55
N LEU A 43 0.72 1.07 -0.06
CA LEU A 43 -0.37 0.33 0.60
C LEU A 43 -0.34 0.49 2.11
N LYS A 44 0.83 0.75 2.68
CA LYS A 44 1.03 1.00 4.10
C LYS A 44 2.33 1.74 4.31
N VAL A 45 2.38 2.60 5.31
CA VAL A 45 3.55 3.42 5.56
C VAL A 45 3.83 3.60 7.04
N ASN A 46 5.08 3.95 7.40
CA ASN A 46 5.39 4.22 8.79
C ASN A 46 4.79 5.55 9.26
N ARG A 47 4.74 5.73 10.59
CA ARG A 47 4.14 6.92 11.21
C ARG A 47 4.76 8.22 10.69
N TYR A 48 6.08 8.27 10.60
CA TYR A 48 6.80 9.45 10.14
C TYR A 48 6.39 9.85 8.72
N PHE A 49 6.32 8.90 7.80
CA PHE A 49 5.88 9.20 6.44
C PHE A 49 4.41 9.66 6.38
N LYS A 50 3.52 9.18 7.26
CA LYS A 50 2.15 9.73 7.35
C LYS A 50 2.12 11.19 7.74
N GLU A 51 2.99 11.59 8.67
CA GLU A 51 3.05 12.97 9.16
C GLU A 51 3.53 13.91 8.04
N VAL A 52 4.55 13.49 7.28
CA VAL A 52 5.10 14.28 6.17
C VAL A 52 4.19 14.26 4.93
N ALA A 53 3.65 13.11 4.55
CA ALA A 53 2.80 12.99 3.35
C ALA A 53 1.45 13.73 3.47
N ARG A 54 1.05 14.12 4.68
CA ARG A 54 -0.19 14.87 4.95
C ARG A 54 0.01 16.38 5.01
N SER A 55 1.21 16.91 4.74
CA SER A 55 1.59 18.29 5.05
C SER A 55 0.81 19.39 4.30
N GLU A 56 -0.08 19.05 3.37
CA GLU A 56 -0.95 20.03 2.69
C GLU A 56 -2.46 19.74 2.85
N GLY A 57 -2.84 18.85 3.78
CA GLY A 57 -4.24 18.51 4.03
C GLY A 57 -4.93 17.74 2.88
N LYS A 58 -4.19 17.35 1.84
CA LYS A 58 -4.66 16.55 0.71
C LYS A 58 -4.05 15.16 0.78
N ASP A 59 -4.90 14.14 0.78
CA ASP A 59 -4.47 12.76 0.69
C ASP A 59 -4.30 12.38 -0.79
N GLU A 60 -3.18 12.78 -1.39
CA GLU A 60 -2.90 12.59 -2.82
C GLU A 60 -2.91 11.12 -3.23
N TYR A 61 -2.44 10.22 -2.35
CA TYR A 61 -2.41 8.79 -2.61
C TYR A 61 -3.81 8.19 -2.63
N SER A 62 -4.67 8.58 -1.68
CA SER A 62 -6.08 8.16 -1.69
C SER A 62 -6.80 8.75 -2.90
N ARG A 63 -6.59 10.02 -3.22
CA ARG A 63 -7.13 10.65 -4.43
C ARG A 63 -6.72 9.90 -5.70
N ALA A 64 -5.43 9.60 -5.86
CA ALA A 64 -4.96 8.80 -6.97
C ALA A 64 -5.67 7.45 -6.98
N LEU A 65 -5.71 6.75 -5.83
CA LEU A 65 -6.41 5.48 -5.73
C LEU A 65 -7.87 5.61 -6.14
N PHE A 66 -8.64 6.59 -5.67
CA PHE A 66 -10.07 6.75 -5.96
C PHE A 66 -10.40 7.57 -7.21
N ASN A 67 -9.40 7.85 -8.05
CA ASN A 67 -9.63 8.52 -9.32
C ASN A 67 -10.47 7.63 -10.25
N PRO A 68 -11.66 8.06 -10.69
CA PRO A 68 -12.56 7.25 -11.51
C PRO A 68 -12.01 6.98 -12.92
N LYS A 69 -10.99 7.71 -13.37
CA LYS A 69 -10.33 7.49 -14.67
C LYS A 69 -9.26 6.40 -14.61
N HIS A 70 -8.81 6.00 -13.42
CA HIS A 70 -7.94 4.84 -13.26
C HIS A 70 -8.76 3.55 -13.23
N THR A 71 -8.91 2.92 -14.40
CA THR A 71 -9.68 1.68 -14.60
C THR A 71 -8.87 0.41 -14.41
N LYS A 72 -7.54 0.53 -14.29
CA LYS A 72 -6.60 -0.58 -14.12
C LYS A 72 -5.73 -0.37 -12.88
N ILE A 73 -5.45 -1.47 -12.18
CA ILE A 73 -4.59 -1.49 -10.99
C ILE A 73 -3.71 -2.73 -11.01
N GLY A 74 -2.46 -2.59 -10.57
CA GLY A 74 -1.58 -3.70 -10.27
C GLY A 74 -0.72 -3.36 -9.07
N CYS A 75 -0.62 -4.29 -8.13
CA CYS A 75 0.01 -4.05 -6.84
C CYS A 75 0.96 -5.18 -6.47
N SER A 76 2.09 -4.82 -5.87
CA SER A 76 3.00 -5.75 -5.23
C SER A 76 2.90 -5.57 -3.73
N LYS A 77 2.32 -6.55 -3.04
CA LYS A 77 2.15 -6.52 -1.57
C LYS A 77 3.46 -6.73 -0.81
N GLU A 78 4.40 -7.46 -1.41
CA GLU A 78 5.68 -7.82 -0.79
C GLU A 78 6.74 -6.72 -0.96
N LYS A 79 6.49 -5.75 -1.86
CA LYS A 79 7.42 -4.66 -2.08
C LYS A 79 7.59 -3.85 -0.81
N THR A 80 8.83 -3.71 -0.35
CA THR A 80 9.16 -2.87 0.79
C THR A 80 10.21 -1.87 0.37
N CYS A 81 10.01 -0.60 0.75
CA CYS A 81 10.98 0.48 0.55
C CYS A 81 11.33 1.08 1.90
N SER A 82 12.61 1.35 2.11
CA SER A 82 13.12 2.06 3.28
C SER A 82 14.17 3.05 2.82
N ASN A 83 13.99 4.32 3.14
CA ASN A 83 14.94 5.37 2.81
C ASN A 83 15.17 6.26 4.03
N THR A 84 16.42 6.47 4.39
CA THR A 84 16.81 7.35 5.49
C THR A 84 17.27 8.68 4.91
N ILE A 85 16.71 9.77 5.42
CA ILE A 85 17.05 11.13 4.97
C ILE A 85 18.47 11.45 5.44
N GLU A 86 19.37 11.71 4.50
CA GLU A 86 20.80 11.92 4.81
C GLU A 86 21.10 13.33 5.34
N ALA A 87 20.35 14.35 4.89
CA ALA A 87 20.64 15.76 5.20
C ALA A 87 19.38 16.62 5.32
N GLY A 88 19.50 17.74 6.02
CA GLY A 88 18.42 18.70 6.28
C GLY A 88 17.79 18.58 7.66
N GLU A 89 16.71 19.32 7.90
CA GLU A 89 15.97 19.36 9.18
C GLU A 89 15.48 17.96 9.62
N ASN A 90 15.23 17.09 8.65
CA ASN A 90 14.73 15.74 8.87
C ASN A 90 15.81 14.65 8.76
N ALA A 91 17.09 15.01 8.82
CA ALA A 91 18.19 14.05 8.75
C ALA A 91 18.07 12.95 9.83
N GLY A 92 18.37 11.71 9.43
CA GLY A 92 18.25 10.53 10.30
C GLY A 92 16.82 9.99 10.46
N LYS A 93 15.80 10.64 9.88
CA LYS A 93 14.44 10.07 9.81
C LYS A 93 14.34 9.07 8.68
N THR A 94 13.67 7.95 8.92
CA THR A 94 13.45 6.90 7.94
C THR A 94 12.01 6.92 7.45
N ILE A 95 11.83 6.88 6.14
CA ILE A 95 10.56 6.66 5.45
C ILE A 95 10.49 5.18 5.10
N GLU A 96 9.41 4.51 5.53
CA GLU A 96 9.16 3.11 5.19
C GLU A 96 7.81 2.96 4.51
N ILE A 97 7.80 2.16 3.45
CA ILE A 97 6.62 1.83 2.66
C ILE A 97 6.54 0.30 2.55
N TRP A 98 5.36 -0.25 2.81
CA TRP A 98 5.04 -1.66 2.59
C TRP A 98 3.89 -1.77 1.61
N GLY A 99 4.14 -2.53 0.56
CA GLY A 99 3.26 -2.71 -0.58
C GLY A 99 3.13 -1.44 -1.42
N VAL A 100 3.07 -1.60 -2.74
CA VAL A 100 2.89 -0.49 -3.67
C VAL A 100 1.95 -0.89 -4.81
N CYS A 101 1.20 0.09 -5.32
CA CYS A 101 0.31 -0.06 -6.46
C CYS A 101 0.64 0.94 -7.57
N PHE A 102 0.52 0.48 -8.80
CA PHE A 102 0.43 1.35 -9.97
C PHE A 102 -1.00 1.35 -10.51
N LEU A 103 -1.40 2.53 -10.97
CA LEU A 103 -2.71 2.79 -11.53
C LEU A 103 -2.58 3.11 -13.01
N GLY A 104 -3.62 2.79 -13.77
CA GLY A 104 -3.67 3.07 -15.20
C GLY A 104 -5.11 3.17 -15.72
N PRO A 105 -5.32 3.71 -16.92
CA PRO A 105 -4.34 4.50 -17.70
C PRO A 105 -3.96 5.80 -16.97
N SER A 106 -2.89 6.47 -17.43
CA SER A 106 -2.58 7.83 -16.96
C SER A 106 -3.80 8.73 -17.17
N SER A 107 -4.04 9.66 -16.25
CA SER A 107 -5.18 10.56 -16.32
C SER A 107 -4.79 11.95 -15.85
N ASP A 108 -5.31 12.95 -16.56
CA ASP A 108 -5.34 14.37 -16.23
C ASP A 108 -6.54 14.74 -15.35
N TYR A 109 -7.20 13.75 -14.74
CA TYR A 109 -8.35 14.02 -13.88
C TYR A 109 -7.92 14.74 -12.61
N HIS A 110 -8.49 15.92 -12.42
CA HIS A 110 -8.24 16.77 -11.28
C HIS A 110 -9.44 16.80 -10.34
N PHE A 111 -9.15 16.65 -9.06
CA PHE A 111 -10.14 16.82 -8.01
C PHE A 111 -10.24 18.30 -7.60
N ASP A 112 -11.41 18.90 -7.83
CA ASP A 112 -11.85 20.23 -7.42
C ASP A 112 -12.90 20.17 -6.31
N ALA A 113 -13.35 21.34 -5.81
CA ALA A 113 -14.29 21.41 -4.70
C ALA A 113 -15.64 20.69 -4.94
N SER A 114 -16.04 20.49 -6.20
CA SER A 114 -17.31 19.86 -6.59
C SER A 114 -17.22 18.33 -6.68
N ASN A 115 -16.02 17.78 -6.90
CA ASN A 115 -15.79 16.34 -7.09
C ASN A 115 -14.79 15.75 -6.06
N THR A 116 -14.42 16.52 -5.03
CA THR A 116 -13.53 16.11 -3.92
C THR A 116 -14.20 15.01 -3.07
N PRO A 117 -13.73 13.76 -3.13
CA PRO A 117 -14.34 12.63 -2.42
C PRO A 117 -14.15 12.69 -0.89
N GLU A 118 -13.24 13.53 -0.39
CA GLU A 118 -12.89 13.69 1.02
C GLU A 118 -14.11 14.04 1.88
N LYS A 119 -15.02 14.90 1.37
CA LYS A 119 -16.27 15.28 2.08
C LYS A 119 -17.28 14.13 2.17
N ASN A 120 -17.15 13.14 1.30
CA ASN A 120 -18.06 12.00 1.22
C ASN A 120 -17.50 10.74 1.92
N GLY A 121 -16.50 10.91 2.79
CA GLY A 121 -15.91 9.79 3.55
C GLY A 121 -14.99 8.90 2.72
N MET A 122 -14.22 9.48 1.79
CA MET A 122 -13.21 8.74 1.01
C MET A 122 -12.33 7.89 1.94
N PRO A 123 -12.21 6.58 1.69
CA PRO A 123 -11.27 5.76 2.44
C PRO A 123 -9.82 6.20 2.24
N THR A 124 -8.97 5.88 3.20
CA THR A 124 -7.53 6.04 3.00
C THR A 124 -6.98 4.91 2.12
N TYR A 125 -5.91 5.18 1.39
CA TYR A 125 -5.17 4.17 0.62
C TYR A 125 -4.73 2.98 1.49
N GLU A 126 -4.46 3.21 2.78
CA GLU A 126 -4.07 2.14 3.72
C GLU A 126 -5.19 1.14 3.96
N LYS A 127 -6.46 1.57 3.88
CA LYS A 127 -7.60 0.65 3.97
C LYS A 127 -7.54 -0.41 2.87
N TYR A 128 -7.06 -0.04 1.69
CA TYR A 128 -6.83 -0.98 0.60
C TYR A 128 -5.66 -1.93 0.89
N GLY A 129 -4.60 -1.44 1.53
CA GLY A 129 -3.51 -2.28 2.03
C GLY A 129 -3.96 -3.30 3.08
N ASP A 130 -4.84 -2.90 4.00
CA ASP A 130 -5.40 -3.79 5.02
C ASP A 130 -6.30 -4.88 4.40
N LEU A 131 -7.09 -4.54 3.37
CA LEU A 131 -7.87 -5.53 2.59
C LEU A 131 -6.99 -6.55 1.87
N LEU A 132 -5.78 -6.14 1.47
CA LEU A 132 -4.78 -7.00 0.83
C LEU A 132 -3.90 -7.77 1.83
N GLY A 133 -4.10 -7.56 3.14
CA GLY A 133 -3.29 -8.19 4.17
C GLY A 133 -1.84 -7.68 4.21
N VAL A 134 -1.60 -6.42 3.85
CA VAL A 134 -0.25 -5.83 3.93
C VAL A 134 0.12 -5.61 5.39
N VAL A 135 1.13 -6.35 5.83
CA VAL A 135 1.65 -6.30 7.20
C VAL A 135 2.83 -5.34 7.24
N GLY A 136 2.68 -4.22 7.96
CA GLY A 136 3.78 -3.29 8.23
C GLY A 136 4.72 -3.81 9.33
N SER A 137 5.71 -3.00 9.71
CA SER A 137 6.71 -3.37 10.72
C SER A 137 6.11 -3.88 12.05
N SER A 138 4.99 -3.32 12.49
CA SER A 138 4.33 -3.70 13.76
C SER A 138 3.58 -5.04 13.75
N GLY A 139 3.29 -5.64 12.58
CA GLY A 139 2.52 -6.89 12.51
C GLY A 139 3.36 -8.16 12.35
N ARG A 140 4.67 -8.03 12.07
CA ARG A 140 5.58 -9.20 11.92
C ARG A 140 5.85 -9.94 13.24
N PHE A 141 5.62 -9.30 14.38
CA PHE A 141 5.88 -9.88 15.70
C PHE A 141 4.83 -10.91 16.16
N PHE A 142 3.59 -10.82 15.67
CA PHE A 142 2.53 -11.77 16.07
C PHE A 142 2.66 -13.15 15.41
N SER A 143 3.32 -13.23 14.25
CA SER A 143 3.53 -14.50 13.56
C SER A 143 4.52 -15.40 14.31
N LEU A 144 5.64 -14.84 14.76
CA LEU A 144 6.70 -15.60 15.44
C LEU A 144 6.27 -16.22 16.78
N THR A 145 5.46 -15.53 17.58
CA THR A 145 4.96 -16.08 18.85
C THR A 145 3.97 -17.23 18.64
N LEU A 146 3.11 -17.15 17.62
CA LEU A 146 2.21 -18.25 17.25
C LEU A 146 2.97 -19.50 16.77
N PHE A 147 4.03 -19.33 15.97
CA PHE A 147 4.88 -20.44 15.54
C PHE A 147 5.61 -21.09 16.73
N LEU A 148 6.15 -20.31 17.66
CA LEU A 148 6.87 -20.83 18.83
C LEU A 148 5.95 -21.57 19.81
N VAL A 149 4.74 -21.05 20.07
CA VAL A 149 3.74 -21.74 20.91
C VAL A 149 3.26 -23.04 20.25
N SER A 150 3.10 -23.04 18.91
CA SER A 150 2.73 -24.26 18.17
C SER A 150 3.81 -25.33 18.28
N ILE A 151 5.08 -24.98 18.14
CA ILE A 151 6.19 -25.94 18.27
C ILE A 151 6.25 -26.50 19.69
N LEU A 152 6.15 -25.65 20.73
CA LEU A 152 6.20 -26.09 22.13
C LEU A 152 5.05 -27.04 22.52
N ALA A 153 3.87 -26.91 21.90
CA ALA A 153 2.74 -27.80 22.13
C ALA A 153 2.88 -29.21 21.51
N PHE A 154 3.85 -29.42 20.62
CA PHE A 154 4.16 -30.76 20.05
C PHE A 154 5.38 -31.42 20.71
N TYR A 155 6.07 -30.72 21.62
CA TYR A 155 7.22 -31.23 22.38
C TYR A 155 6.89 -31.57 23.85
N PHE A 156 5.62 -31.42 24.25
CA PHE A 156 5.03 -31.88 25.52
C PHE A 156 3.86 -32.82 25.21
#